data_AF-G5IDQ4-F1
#
_entry.id   AF-G5IDQ4-F1
#
_cell.length_a   1.000
_cell.length_b   1.000
_cell.length_c   1.000
_cell.angle_alpha   90.00
_cell.angle_beta   90.00
_cell.angle_gamma   90.00
#
_symmetry.space_group_name_H-M   'P 1'
#
loop_
_entity.id
_entity.type
_entity.pdbx_description
1 polymer ?
#
loop_
_entity_poly.entity_id
_entity_poly.type
_entity_poly.pdbx_seq_one_letter_code
_entity_poly.pdbx_strand_id
1 'polypeptide(L)'
;MGGIIGYVPSGNARRVVIRNCMNKGKVEGLSYVGGIIGTAVSGTTTITGCWNAGIVSSSEAGRAGSIKGTELDSADELRDCLVDETHKYGDIGNCPTVKSEVLGTWGAAWWLNGGSLKQSTGLSWTYDKDSPYPVLNTMGLSSAESWEVVGQAVDDGLIGEKPTGTPYQISKPEHLAWFAKKINDGTLPANTTAVLKDHLNLAGTSYVSSGKLAWVPIGKDASHSYQGTFQSDTGNAKIYEIQDLYVNTTGEAGLFGNVDTGGVIQRIGIKGASVAGKTSGGIAGMLKGTAEISQCYNRGASSVSGTSYAGGIAGQVTGSAKIRDCYHLDSVVSGTGTTSYAGGIAGGIP
;
A
#
# COMPACT_ATOMS: atom_id res chain seq x y z
N MET A 1 -21.30 -30.08 7.54
CA MET A 1 -21.39 -29.14 8.68
C MET A 1 -20.84 -27.79 8.23
N GLY A 2 -21.34 -26.66 8.72
CA GLY A 2 -20.81 -25.36 8.33
C GLY A 2 -20.91 -24.34 9.44
N GLY A 3 -19.91 -23.45 9.56
CA GLY A 3 -19.87 -22.45 10.63
C GLY A 3 -21.03 -21.45 10.56
N ILE A 4 -21.50 -21.12 9.35
CA ILE A 4 -22.67 -20.27 9.11
C ILE A 4 -23.84 -21.07 8.54
N ILE A 5 -23.60 -21.86 7.48
CA ILE A 5 -24.64 -22.68 6.83
C ILE A 5 -24.20 -24.15 6.75
N GLY A 6 -24.98 -25.06 7.33
CA GLY A 6 -24.64 -26.48 7.35
C GLY A 6 -24.83 -27.21 6.01
N TYR A 7 -26.01 -27.07 5.41
CA TYR A 7 -26.44 -27.78 4.20
C TYR A 7 -27.48 -26.94 3.45
N VAL A 8 -27.33 -26.83 2.13
CA VAL A 8 -28.32 -26.23 1.24
C VAL A 8 -28.92 -27.32 0.33
N PRO A 9 -30.23 -27.62 0.44
CA PRO A 9 -30.88 -28.68 -0.33
C PRO A 9 -31.02 -28.37 -1.83
N SER A 10 -31.11 -29.41 -2.65
CA SER A 10 -31.24 -29.35 -4.11
C SER A 10 -32.62 -28.94 -4.66
N GLY A 11 -33.50 -28.41 -3.81
CA GLY A 11 -34.94 -28.26 -4.12
C GLY A 11 -35.36 -26.94 -4.79
N ASN A 12 -34.51 -25.93 -4.87
CA ASN A 12 -34.82 -24.67 -5.54
C ASN A 12 -33.56 -24.16 -6.23
N ALA A 13 -33.60 -23.89 -7.54
CA ALA A 13 -32.50 -23.34 -8.33
C ALA A 13 -32.18 -21.87 -7.99
N ARG A 14 -32.09 -21.53 -6.70
CA ARG A 14 -31.73 -20.21 -6.20
C ARG A 14 -30.29 -20.25 -5.72
N ARG A 15 -29.50 -19.32 -6.28
CA ARG A 15 -28.14 -19.05 -5.83
C ARG A 15 -28.17 -18.60 -4.37
N VAL A 16 -27.43 -19.30 -3.51
CA VAL A 16 -27.24 -18.92 -2.10
C VAL A 16 -26.15 -17.87 -2.03
N VAL A 17 -26.47 -16.73 -1.41
CA VAL A 17 -25.55 -15.61 -1.25
C VAL A 17 -25.17 -15.51 0.23
N ILE A 18 -23.89 -15.72 0.52
CA ILE A 18 -23.29 -15.51 1.83
C ILE A 18 -22.33 -14.34 1.69
N ARG A 19 -22.57 -13.28 2.47
CA ARG A 19 -21.75 -12.07 2.40
C ARG A 19 -21.43 -11.54 3.79
N ASN A 20 -20.24 -10.99 3.95
CA ASN A 20 -19.84 -10.31 5.18
C ASN A 20 -20.04 -11.20 6.43
N CYS A 21 -19.72 -12.49 6.30
CA CYS A 21 -19.80 -13.46 7.39
C CYS A 21 -18.41 -13.91 7.83
N MET A 22 -18.27 -14.24 9.11
CA MET A 22 -16.99 -14.62 9.69
C MET A 22 -17.12 -15.84 10.59
N ASN A 23 -16.12 -16.71 10.57
CA ASN A 23 -15.98 -17.80 11.53
C ASN A 23 -14.68 -17.69 12.32
N LYS A 24 -14.81 -17.62 13.64
CA LYS A 24 -13.71 -17.74 14.62
C LYS A 24 -13.79 -19.05 15.42
N GLY A 25 -14.94 -19.73 15.34
CA GLY A 25 -15.22 -20.90 16.13
C GLY A 25 -14.64 -22.17 15.49
N LYS A 26 -14.51 -23.21 16.30
CA LYS A 26 -14.21 -24.55 15.83
C LYS A 26 -15.45 -25.15 15.16
N VAL A 27 -15.31 -25.66 13.95
CA VAL A 27 -16.37 -26.37 13.22
C VAL A 27 -15.93 -27.82 13.03
N GLU A 28 -16.70 -28.77 13.56
CA GLU A 28 -16.38 -30.20 13.50
C GLU A 28 -17.54 -31.01 12.93
N GLY A 29 -17.24 -32.05 12.15
CA GLY A 29 -18.27 -32.94 11.61
C GLY A 29 -17.72 -34.19 10.94
N LEU A 30 -18.62 -35.06 10.47
CA LEU A 30 -18.23 -36.29 9.79
C LEU A 30 -17.56 -36.01 8.44
N SER A 31 -18.27 -35.28 7.57
CA SER A 31 -17.89 -34.97 6.19
C SER A 31 -18.45 -33.61 5.74
N TYR A 32 -17.88 -33.05 4.68
CA TYR A 32 -18.23 -31.76 4.08
C TYR A 32 -18.36 -30.64 5.13
N VAL A 33 -17.26 -30.42 5.85
CA VAL A 33 -17.16 -29.45 6.94
C VAL A 33 -16.57 -28.16 6.40
N GLY A 34 -17.32 -27.06 6.45
CA GLY A 34 -16.89 -25.76 5.96
C GLY A 34 -16.80 -24.72 7.07
N GLY A 35 -15.76 -23.87 7.04
CA GLY A 35 -15.69 -22.75 7.99
C GLY A 35 -16.84 -21.75 7.82
N ILE A 36 -17.32 -21.54 6.58
CA ILE A 36 -18.48 -20.69 6.30
C ILE A 36 -19.70 -21.53 5.92
N ILE A 37 -19.58 -22.38 4.89
CA ILE A 37 -20.67 -23.24 4.41
C ILE A 37 -20.20 -24.68 4.24
N GLY A 38 -20.96 -25.64 4.79
CA GLY A 38 -20.66 -27.06 4.67
C GLY A 38 -20.82 -27.58 3.26
N THR A 39 -22.07 -27.62 2.79
CA THR A 39 -22.37 -28.10 1.43
C THR A 39 -23.57 -27.38 0.84
N ALA A 40 -23.52 -27.22 -0.48
CA ALA A 40 -24.58 -26.70 -1.32
C ALA A 40 -24.52 -27.40 -2.68
N VAL A 41 -25.58 -27.24 -3.47
CA VAL A 41 -25.58 -27.69 -4.87
C VAL A 41 -24.44 -26.99 -5.63
N SER A 42 -23.66 -27.76 -6.39
CA SER A 42 -22.59 -27.25 -7.24
C SER A 42 -23.09 -26.14 -8.17
N GLY A 43 -22.35 -25.03 -8.25
CA GLY A 43 -22.65 -23.90 -9.13
C GLY A 43 -23.72 -22.94 -8.64
N THR A 44 -24.20 -23.13 -7.41
CA THR A 44 -25.29 -22.33 -6.81
C THR A 44 -24.83 -21.44 -5.66
N THR A 45 -23.52 -21.28 -5.42
CA THR A 45 -23.03 -20.54 -4.25
C THR A 45 -22.32 -19.26 -4.65
N THR A 46 -22.65 -18.16 -3.99
CA THR A 46 -21.88 -16.91 -3.97
C THR A 46 -21.43 -16.63 -2.53
N ILE A 47 -20.12 -16.59 -2.30
CA ILE A 47 -19.49 -16.29 -1.02
C ILE A 47 -18.54 -15.11 -1.23
N THR A 48 -18.83 -13.97 -0.59
CA THR A 48 -18.10 -12.73 -0.81
C THR A 48 -17.85 -11.97 0.48
N GLY A 49 -16.67 -11.38 0.66
CA GLY A 49 -16.41 -10.57 1.86
C GLY A 49 -16.43 -11.40 3.15
N CYS A 50 -16.16 -12.70 3.07
CA CYS A 50 -16.19 -13.60 4.22
C CYS A 50 -14.79 -13.98 4.69
N TRP A 51 -14.63 -14.34 5.96
CA TRP A 51 -13.33 -14.84 6.43
C TRP A 51 -13.43 -15.96 7.46
N ASN A 52 -12.42 -16.83 7.48
CA ASN A 52 -12.29 -17.91 8.44
C ASN A 52 -10.95 -17.81 9.20
N ALA A 53 -11.03 -17.72 10.52
CA ALA A 53 -9.90 -17.83 11.44
C ALA A 53 -10.13 -18.91 12.51
N GLY A 54 -11.09 -19.81 12.27
CA GLY A 54 -11.41 -20.92 13.15
C GLY A 54 -10.96 -22.26 12.57
N ILE A 55 -10.71 -23.23 13.46
CA ILE A 55 -10.37 -24.61 13.10
C ILE A 55 -11.58 -25.27 12.41
N VAL A 56 -11.31 -25.98 11.31
CA VAL A 56 -12.31 -26.79 10.59
C VAL A 56 -11.82 -28.23 10.57
N SER A 57 -12.53 -29.14 11.23
CA SER A 57 -12.15 -30.56 11.34
C SER A 57 -13.21 -31.48 10.75
N SER A 58 -12.76 -32.50 10.02
CA SER A 58 -13.60 -33.58 9.52
C SER A 58 -13.01 -34.92 9.93
N SER A 59 -13.84 -35.88 10.35
CA SER A 59 -13.36 -37.24 10.62
C SER A 59 -13.08 -38.03 9.34
N GLU A 60 -13.62 -37.62 8.20
CA GLU A 60 -13.24 -38.13 6.87
C GLU A 60 -12.09 -37.31 6.28
N ALA A 61 -11.02 -37.99 5.88
CA ALA A 61 -9.85 -37.34 5.30
C ALA A 61 -10.21 -36.55 4.03
N GLY A 62 -9.75 -35.29 3.94
CA GLY A 62 -9.97 -34.43 2.77
C GLY A 62 -11.37 -33.83 2.63
N ARG A 63 -12.21 -33.90 3.68
CA ARG A 63 -13.59 -33.41 3.66
C ARG A 63 -13.81 -32.15 4.52
N ALA A 64 -12.76 -31.40 4.78
CA ALA A 64 -12.78 -30.10 5.45
C ALA A 64 -12.30 -28.99 4.51
N GLY A 65 -13.00 -27.86 4.50
CA GLY A 65 -12.62 -26.67 3.74
C GLY A 65 -12.76 -25.39 4.58
N SER A 66 -11.78 -24.49 4.46
CA SER A 66 -11.75 -23.26 5.29
C SER A 66 -12.95 -22.36 5.05
N ILE A 67 -13.49 -22.37 3.83
CA ILE A 67 -14.66 -21.55 3.47
C ILE A 67 -15.84 -22.47 3.12
N LYS A 68 -15.68 -23.29 2.08
CA LYS A 68 -16.70 -24.23 1.59
C LYS A 68 -16.23 -25.67 1.86
N GLY A 69 -17.09 -26.51 2.45
CA GLY A 69 -16.77 -27.90 2.76
C GLY A 69 -16.79 -28.86 1.57
N THR A 70 -17.25 -28.41 0.40
CA THR A 70 -17.17 -29.11 -0.89
C THR A 70 -16.30 -28.33 -1.87
N GLU A 71 -15.81 -29.01 -2.91
CA GLU A 71 -15.07 -28.36 -4.00
C GLU A 71 -15.90 -27.25 -4.68
N LEU A 72 -15.20 -26.28 -5.25
CA LEU A 72 -15.80 -25.18 -5.99
C LEU A 72 -16.14 -25.64 -7.40
N ASP A 73 -17.39 -25.43 -7.80
CA ASP A 73 -17.77 -25.55 -9.20
C ASP A 73 -17.37 -24.28 -9.95
N SER A 74 -17.12 -24.38 -11.26
CA SER A 74 -16.84 -23.23 -12.13
C SER A 74 -17.91 -22.14 -12.11
N ALA A 75 -19.16 -22.48 -11.79
CA ALA A 75 -20.27 -21.54 -11.66
C ALA A 75 -20.44 -20.99 -10.24
N ASP A 76 -19.76 -21.56 -9.23
CA ASP A 76 -19.69 -20.96 -7.90
C ASP A 76 -18.83 -19.68 -7.94
N GLU A 77 -19.14 -18.76 -7.05
CA GLU A 77 -18.50 -17.46 -6.96
C GLU A 77 -17.91 -17.32 -5.56
N LEU A 78 -16.60 -17.49 -5.45
CA LEU A 78 -15.85 -17.28 -4.22
C LEU A 78 -14.82 -16.18 -4.47
N ARG A 79 -15.00 -15.02 -3.83
CA ARG A 79 -14.07 -13.88 -3.96
C ARG A 79 -14.09 -13.01 -2.71
N ASP A 80 -13.13 -12.09 -2.62
CA ASP A 80 -13.05 -11.09 -1.55
C ASP A 80 -13.09 -11.75 -0.16
N CYS A 81 -12.58 -12.99 -0.04
CA CYS A 81 -12.53 -13.72 1.22
C CYS A 81 -11.11 -13.85 1.73
N LEU A 82 -10.98 -14.09 3.04
CA LEU A 82 -9.69 -14.31 3.70
C LEU A 82 -9.70 -15.58 4.55
N VAL A 83 -8.56 -16.25 4.62
CA VAL A 83 -8.35 -17.39 5.50
C VAL A 83 -7.09 -17.15 6.31
N ASP A 84 -7.17 -17.36 7.61
CA ASP A 84 -5.99 -17.43 8.47
C ASP A 84 -5.11 -18.59 8.00
N GLU A 85 -3.83 -18.35 7.74
CA GLU A 85 -2.90 -19.36 7.22
C GLU A 85 -2.78 -20.59 8.12
N THR A 86 -2.99 -20.43 9.43
CA THR A 86 -2.98 -21.51 10.41
C THR A 86 -4.23 -22.40 10.33
N HIS A 87 -5.24 -21.95 9.59
CA HIS A 87 -6.55 -22.59 9.41
C HIS A 87 -6.89 -22.81 7.93
N LYS A 88 -5.88 -23.10 7.09
CA LYS A 88 -6.06 -23.43 5.68
C LYS A 88 -6.39 -24.92 5.48
N TYR A 89 -7.56 -25.19 4.91
CA TYR A 89 -8.09 -26.52 4.58
C TYR A 89 -8.82 -26.45 3.24
N GLY A 90 -8.71 -27.51 2.44
CA GLY A 90 -9.44 -27.64 1.18
C GLY A 90 -9.16 -26.53 0.15
N ASP A 91 -10.07 -26.43 -0.81
CA ASP A 91 -10.02 -25.40 -1.86
C ASP A 91 -10.64 -24.08 -1.36
N ILE A 92 -9.93 -22.99 -1.60
CA ILE A 92 -10.31 -21.62 -1.26
C ILE A 92 -10.33 -20.71 -2.50
N GLY A 93 -10.26 -21.29 -3.70
CA GLY A 93 -10.18 -20.55 -4.95
C GLY A 93 -8.99 -19.58 -4.96
N ASN A 94 -9.24 -18.36 -5.40
CA ASN A 94 -8.24 -17.29 -5.45
C ASN A 94 -8.18 -16.45 -4.17
N CYS A 95 -8.84 -16.88 -3.09
CA CYS A 95 -8.81 -16.14 -1.83
C CYS A 95 -7.46 -16.33 -1.12
N PRO A 96 -6.82 -15.24 -0.66
CA PRO A 96 -5.52 -15.34 -0.03
C PRO A 96 -5.60 -15.95 1.36
N THR A 97 -4.53 -16.66 1.72
CA THR A 97 -4.23 -17.00 3.10
C THR A 97 -3.27 -15.98 3.68
N VAL A 98 -3.59 -15.49 4.87
CA VAL A 98 -2.81 -14.44 5.54
C VAL A 98 -2.46 -14.85 6.96
N LYS A 99 -1.39 -14.28 7.51
CA LYS A 99 -1.06 -14.45 8.93
C LYS A 99 -2.19 -13.93 9.82
N SER A 100 -2.34 -14.49 11.01
CA SER A 100 -3.40 -14.06 11.94
C SER A 100 -3.38 -12.56 12.21
N GLU A 101 -2.21 -11.95 12.37
CA GLU A 101 -2.06 -10.51 12.60
C GLU A 101 -2.51 -9.64 11.41
N VAL A 102 -2.48 -10.17 10.19
CA VAL A 102 -2.89 -9.43 8.99
C VAL A 102 -4.41 -9.28 8.91
N LEU A 103 -5.18 -10.21 9.49
CA LEU A 103 -6.65 -10.14 9.48
C LEU A 103 -7.15 -8.86 10.15
N GLY A 104 -6.46 -8.32 11.14
CA GLY A 104 -6.82 -7.07 11.82
C GLY A 104 -6.43 -5.78 11.09
N THR A 105 -5.90 -5.85 9.87
CA THR A 105 -5.34 -4.67 9.18
C THR A 105 -6.36 -3.92 8.32
N TRP A 106 -6.02 -2.68 7.97
CA TRP A 106 -6.75 -1.90 6.96
C TRP A 106 -6.79 -2.61 5.60
N GLY A 107 -5.68 -3.24 5.19
CA GLY A 107 -5.61 -4.01 3.95
C GLY A 107 -6.60 -5.19 3.92
N ALA A 108 -6.79 -5.86 5.05
CA ALA A 108 -7.77 -6.95 5.16
C ALA A 108 -9.21 -6.44 4.99
N ALA A 109 -9.56 -5.34 5.64
CA ALA A 109 -10.88 -4.72 5.46
C ALA A 109 -11.10 -4.26 4.00
N TRP A 110 -10.08 -3.66 3.38
CA TRP A 110 -10.10 -3.25 1.97
C TRP A 110 -10.35 -4.42 1.02
N TRP A 111 -9.61 -5.53 1.20
CA TRP A 111 -9.78 -6.75 0.41
C TRP A 111 -11.18 -7.34 0.56
N LEU A 112 -11.65 -7.50 1.81
CA LEU A 112 -12.99 -8.05 2.07
C LEU A 112 -14.12 -7.17 1.54
N ASN A 113 -13.85 -5.89 1.26
CA ASN A 113 -14.79 -4.99 0.58
C ASN A 113 -14.70 -5.03 -0.94
N GLY A 114 -13.92 -5.95 -1.51
CA GLY A 114 -13.71 -6.06 -2.95
C GLY A 114 -12.87 -4.92 -3.53
N GLY A 115 -11.93 -4.41 -2.73
CA GLY A 115 -11.05 -3.31 -3.14
C GLY A 115 -11.76 -1.95 -3.19
N SER A 116 -12.60 -1.66 -2.18
CA SER A 116 -13.34 -0.42 -2.08
C SER A 116 -13.44 0.05 -0.63
N LEU A 117 -13.50 1.38 -0.43
CA LEU A 117 -13.84 1.96 0.87
C LEU A 117 -15.28 1.64 1.29
N LYS A 118 -16.17 1.31 0.34
CA LYS A 118 -17.58 1.04 0.62
C LYS A 118 -18.17 0.03 -0.34
N GLN A 119 -18.84 -0.98 0.20
CA GLN A 119 -19.65 -1.90 -0.58
C GLN A 119 -21.02 -1.28 -0.93
N SER A 120 -21.56 -1.65 -2.08
CA SER A 120 -22.93 -1.27 -2.50
C SER A 120 -24.02 -1.90 -1.64
N THR A 121 -23.68 -2.88 -0.81
CA THR A 121 -24.65 -3.68 -0.03
C THR A 121 -25.08 -3.03 1.29
N GLY A 122 -24.58 -1.82 1.59
CA GLY A 122 -24.93 -1.04 2.79
C GLY A 122 -24.15 -1.40 4.06
N LEU A 123 -23.43 -2.52 4.07
CA LEU A 123 -22.49 -2.90 5.13
C LEU A 123 -21.09 -3.08 4.54
N SER A 124 -20.07 -2.64 5.25
CA SER A 124 -18.67 -2.79 4.84
C SER A 124 -17.81 -3.15 6.03
N TRP A 125 -16.73 -3.87 5.77
CA TRP A 125 -15.69 -4.11 6.74
C TRP A 125 -14.91 -2.83 6.98
N THR A 126 -14.66 -2.50 8.24
CA THR A 126 -13.79 -1.41 8.65
C THR A 126 -12.62 -1.94 9.47
N TYR A 127 -11.53 -1.18 9.40
CA TYR A 127 -10.42 -1.31 10.32
C TYR A 127 -10.80 -0.69 11.67
N ASP A 128 -10.43 -1.37 12.75
CA ASP A 128 -10.50 -0.89 14.11
C ASP A 128 -9.20 -1.29 14.81
N LYS A 129 -8.43 -0.30 15.27
CA LYS A 129 -7.12 -0.52 15.92
C LYS A 129 -7.21 -1.35 17.21
N ASP A 130 -8.39 -1.38 17.84
CA ASP A 130 -8.63 -2.09 19.09
C ASP A 130 -9.21 -3.50 18.84
N SER A 131 -9.40 -3.89 17.57
CA SER A 131 -9.90 -5.20 17.15
C SER A 131 -8.84 -5.99 16.39
N PRO A 132 -8.61 -7.27 16.72
CA PRO A 132 -7.71 -8.14 15.95
C PRO A 132 -8.30 -8.61 14.60
N TYR A 133 -9.53 -8.21 14.28
CA TYR A 133 -10.23 -8.58 13.04
C TYR A 133 -11.02 -7.38 12.48
N PRO A 134 -11.40 -7.40 11.20
CA PRO A 134 -12.23 -6.34 10.62
C PRO A 134 -13.62 -6.39 11.24
N VAL A 135 -14.22 -5.21 11.44
CA VAL A 135 -15.54 -5.06 12.06
C VAL A 135 -16.53 -4.53 11.01
N LEU A 136 -17.80 -4.94 11.07
CA LEU A 136 -18.81 -4.41 10.14
C LEU A 136 -19.37 -3.08 10.61
N ASN A 137 -19.55 -2.15 9.67
CA ASN A 137 -20.29 -0.91 9.90
C ASN A 137 -21.10 -0.51 8.65
N THR A 138 -21.90 0.55 8.76
CA THR A 138 -22.67 1.14 7.65
C THR A 138 -21.98 2.34 6.99
N MET A 139 -20.91 2.85 7.58
CA MET A 139 -20.20 4.04 7.10
C MET A 139 -19.27 3.73 5.93
N GLY A 140 -18.62 2.57 5.95
CA GLY A 140 -17.49 2.22 5.10
C GLY A 140 -16.20 2.05 5.91
N LEU A 141 -15.18 1.58 5.22
CA LEU A 141 -13.78 1.65 5.65
C LEU A 141 -13.32 3.12 5.57
N SER A 142 -12.64 3.59 6.63
CA SER A 142 -12.01 4.90 6.60
C SER A 142 -10.91 4.97 5.54
N SER A 143 -10.60 6.17 5.04
CA SER A 143 -9.43 6.40 4.19
C SER A 143 -8.17 5.80 4.80
N ALA A 144 -7.26 5.30 3.97
CA ALA A 144 -5.92 4.96 4.41
C ALA A 144 -5.23 6.21 4.98
N GLU A 145 -4.48 6.04 6.07
CA GLU A 145 -3.77 7.15 6.71
C GLU A 145 -2.65 7.69 5.81
N SER A 146 -1.93 6.80 5.14
CA SER A 146 -0.82 7.13 4.25
C SER A 146 -0.55 6.01 3.24
N TRP A 147 0.33 6.28 2.29
CA TRP A 147 0.87 5.27 1.40
C TRP A 147 1.61 4.14 2.13
N GLU A 148 2.08 4.30 3.37
CA GLU A 148 2.67 3.18 4.13
C GLU A 148 1.64 2.08 4.45
N VAL A 149 0.38 2.45 4.70
CA VAL A 149 -0.72 1.49 4.92
C VAL A 149 -0.97 0.68 3.65
N VAL A 150 -0.95 1.34 2.49
CA VAL A 150 -1.09 0.68 1.18
C VAL A 150 0.13 -0.21 0.91
N GLY A 151 1.34 0.27 1.20
CA GLY A 151 2.57 -0.52 1.07
C GLY A 151 2.59 -1.76 1.97
N GLN A 152 2.01 -1.69 3.17
CA GLN A 152 1.83 -2.86 4.03
C GLN A 152 0.83 -3.85 3.41
N ALA A 153 -0.30 -3.36 2.89
CA ALA A 153 -1.29 -4.23 2.23
C ALA A 153 -0.73 -4.92 0.98
N VAL A 154 0.19 -4.29 0.24
CA VAL A 154 0.96 -4.94 -0.83
C VAL A 154 1.86 -6.03 -0.28
N ASP A 155 2.54 -5.77 0.84
CA ASP A 155 3.39 -6.77 1.47
C ASP A 155 2.61 -7.98 2.00
N ASP A 156 1.39 -7.74 2.46
CA ASP A 156 0.47 -8.76 2.95
C ASP A 156 -0.22 -9.53 1.81
N GLY A 157 -0.03 -9.12 0.55
CA GLY A 157 -0.64 -9.75 -0.62
C GLY A 157 -2.12 -9.42 -0.80
N LEU A 158 -2.56 -8.29 -0.26
CA LEU A 158 -3.95 -7.82 -0.25
C LEU A 158 -4.21 -6.67 -1.22
N ILE A 159 -3.17 -6.05 -1.77
CA ILE A 159 -3.27 -5.06 -2.83
C ILE A 159 -2.16 -5.31 -3.86
N GLY A 160 -2.56 -5.56 -5.11
CA GLY A 160 -1.63 -5.73 -6.22
C GLY A 160 -0.52 -6.75 -5.94
N GLU A 161 0.61 -6.55 -6.59
CA GLU A 161 1.80 -7.39 -6.47
C GLU A 161 2.98 -6.61 -5.86
N LYS A 162 3.92 -7.36 -5.26
CA LYS A 162 5.20 -6.79 -4.83
C LYS A 162 6.06 -6.50 -6.05
N PRO A 163 6.81 -5.39 -6.09
CA PRO A 163 7.78 -5.17 -7.16
C PRO A 163 8.88 -6.22 -7.08
N THR A 164 9.44 -6.57 -8.24
CA THR A 164 10.51 -7.56 -8.37
C THR A 164 11.69 -7.00 -9.17
N GLY A 165 12.81 -7.71 -9.16
CA GLY A 165 14.00 -7.39 -9.95
C GLY A 165 15.11 -6.71 -9.15
N THR A 166 16.29 -6.65 -9.78
CA THR A 166 17.48 -5.96 -9.24
C THR A 166 18.06 -5.07 -10.34
N PRO A 167 17.80 -3.75 -10.35
CA PRO A 167 17.02 -2.97 -9.38
C PRO A 167 15.53 -3.34 -9.34
N TYR A 168 14.84 -3.02 -8.24
CA TYR A 168 13.40 -3.21 -8.11
C TYR A 168 12.65 -2.40 -9.17
N GLN A 169 11.75 -3.04 -9.90
CA GLN A 169 10.98 -2.42 -10.98
C GLN A 169 9.69 -1.79 -10.47
N ILE A 170 9.59 -0.46 -10.57
CA ILE A 170 8.49 0.33 -10.05
C ILE A 170 7.65 0.86 -11.22
N SER A 171 6.52 0.19 -11.49
CA SER A 171 5.57 0.55 -12.55
C SER A 171 4.22 1.04 -12.01
N LYS A 172 3.98 0.92 -10.70
CA LYS A 172 2.72 1.28 -10.05
C LYS A 172 2.96 2.10 -8.78
N PRO A 173 2.03 2.98 -8.38
CA PRO A 173 2.09 3.68 -7.09
C PRO A 173 2.29 2.74 -5.90
N GLU A 174 1.61 1.59 -5.92
CA GLU A 174 1.63 0.58 -4.86
C GLU A 174 3.02 -0.08 -4.75
N HIS A 175 3.74 -0.26 -5.86
CA HIS A 175 5.13 -0.73 -5.86
C HIS A 175 6.05 0.28 -5.16
N LEU A 176 5.87 1.57 -5.44
CA LEU A 176 6.67 2.63 -4.83
C LEU A 176 6.38 2.73 -3.32
N ALA A 177 5.11 2.61 -2.94
CA ALA A 177 4.68 2.60 -1.54
C ALA A 177 5.28 1.41 -0.75
N TRP A 178 5.26 0.21 -1.32
CA TRP A 178 5.93 -0.96 -0.74
C TRP A 178 7.43 -0.71 -0.59
N PHE A 179 8.10 -0.22 -1.64
CA PHE A 179 9.54 0.03 -1.62
C PHE A 179 9.92 1.06 -0.54
N ALA A 180 9.20 2.18 -0.48
CA ALA A 180 9.39 3.23 0.50
C ALA A 180 9.27 2.70 1.93
N LYS A 181 8.21 1.93 2.20
CA LYS A 181 7.99 1.30 3.49
C LYS A 181 9.13 0.36 3.87
N LYS A 182 9.57 -0.50 2.96
CA LYS A 182 10.63 -1.47 3.24
C LYS A 182 11.97 -0.82 3.59
N ILE A 183 12.32 0.30 2.93
CA ILE A 183 13.46 1.13 3.31
C ILE A 183 13.25 1.75 4.69
N ASN A 184 12.09 2.35 4.92
CA ASN A 184 11.75 3.05 6.17
C ASN A 184 11.62 2.12 7.40
N ASP A 185 11.38 0.83 7.20
CA ASP A 185 11.37 -0.19 8.26
C ASP A 185 12.75 -0.83 8.46
N GLY A 186 13.73 -0.53 7.60
CA GLY A 186 15.04 -1.18 7.59
C GLY A 186 15.01 -2.64 7.16
N THR A 187 13.89 -3.12 6.59
CA THR A 187 13.74 -4.50 6.10
C THR A 187 14.35 -4.70 4.72
N LEU A 188 14.51 -3.62 3.95
CA LEU A 188 15.45 -3.54 2.84
C LEU A 188 16.67 -2.70 3.27
N PRO A 189 17.89 -3.08 2.86
CA PRO A 189 19.08 -2.25 3.06
C PRO A 189 18.90 -0.85 2.47
N ALA A 190 19.43 0.17 3.15
CA ALA A 190 19.32 1.57 2.72
C ALA A 190 19.92 1.85 1.32
N ASN A 191 20.86 1.01 0.86
CA ASN A 191 21.49 1.09 -0.46
C ASN A 191 20.74 0.32 -1.56
N THR A 192 19.54 -0.21 -1.27
CA THR A 192 18.74 -0.93 -2.26
C THR A 192 18.32 -0.01 -3.40
N THR A 193 18.47 -0.49 -4.64
CA THR A 193 18.22 0.29 -5.86
C THR A 193 16.84 0.02 -6.46
N ALA A 194 16.25 1.03 -7.07
CA ALA A 194 14.96 0.95 -7.76
C ALA A 194 14.96 1.70 -9.08
N VAL A 195 14.14 1.21 -10.02
CA VAL A 195 13.98 1.79 -11.36
C VAL A 195 12.50 2.05 -11.65
N LEU A 196 12.15 3.29 -12.00
CA LEU A 196 10.84 3.64 -12.51
C LEU A 196 10.68 3.09 -13.93
N LYS A 197 9.59 2.36 -14.15
CA LYS A 197 9.21 1.76 -15.43
C LYS A 197 8.06 2.49 -16.10
N ASP A 198 7.34 3.33 -15.36
CA ASP A 198 6.24 4.15 -15.89
C ASP A 198 6.05 5.44 -15.07
N HIS A 199 5.21 6.35 -15.56
CA HIS A 199 4.69 7.47 -14.79
C HIS A 199 3.82 6.95 -13.65
N LEU A 200 3.94 7.57 -12.48
CA LEU A 200 3.14 7.23 -11.30
C LEU A 200 2.23 8.40 -10.94
N ASN A 201 1.03 8.10 -10.45
CA ASN A 201 0.13 9.09 -9.84
C ASN A 201 -0.08 8.72 -8.35
N LEU A 202 0.37 9.60 -7.45
CA LEU A 202 0.31 9.40 -6.00
C LEU A 202 -0.88 10.09 -5.33
N ALA A 203 -1.89 10.54 -6.09
CA ALA A 203 -3.12 11.10 -5.52
C ALA A 203 -3.85 10.09 -4.61
N GLY A 204 -3.76 8.79 -4.91
CA GLY A 204 -4.32 7.73 -4.06
C GLY A 204 -5.84 7.73 -3.99
N THR A 205 -6.52 8.16 -5.05
CA THR A 205 -7.98 8.37 -5.09
C THR A 205 -8.82 7.12 -4.77
N SER A 206 -8.28 5.93 -4.98
CA SER A 206 -8.93 4.68 -4.54
C SER A 206 -8.93 4.53 -3.02
N TYR A 207 -7.93 5.06 -2.34
CA TYR A 207 -7.62 4.80 -0.93
C TYR A 207 -8.07 5.91 0.01
N VAL A 208 -8.54 7.04 -0.53
CA VAL A 208 -9.06 8.17 0.23
C VAL A 208 -10.43 8.59 -0.28
N SER A 209 -11.31 8.99 0.64
CA SER A 209 -12.63 9.53 0.28
C SER A 209 -12.56 10.95 -0.31
N SER A 210 -11.49 11.69 -0.02
CA SER A 210 -11.25 13.05 -0.53
C SER A 210 -9.78 13.44 -0.37
N GLY A 211 -9.34 14.44 -1.14
CA GLY A 211 -7.97 14.94 -1.07
C GLY A 211 -6.95 14.00 -1.74
N LYS A 212 -5.69 14.08 -1.28
CA LYS A 212 -4.57 13.24 -1.74
C LYS A 212 -4.09 12.37 -0.58
N LEU A 213 -3.70 11.13 -0.86
CA LEU A 213 -3.14 10.22 0.14
C LEU A 213 -1.75 10.70 0.59
N ALA A 214 -1.52 10.78 1.89
CA ALA A 214 -0.26 11.26 2.45
C ALA A 214 0.89 10.31 2.10
N TRP A 215 2.00 10.89 1.64
CA TRP A 215 3.26 10.21 1.39
C TRP A 215 4.17 10.31 2.62
N VAL A 216 4.70 9.17 3.06
CA VAL A 216 5.79 9.14 4.03
C VAL A 216 7.11 9.12 3.26
N PRO A 217 8.00 10.12 3.42
CA PRO A 217 9.22 10.21 2.64
C PRO A 217 10.11 8.97 2.76
N ILE A 218 10.76 8.58 1.66
CA ILE A 218 11.79 7.52 1.69
C ILE A 218 13.00 8.06 2.43
N GLY A 219 13.49 7.31 3.41
CA GLY A 219 14.47 7.84 4.37
C GLY A 219 13.83 8.86 5.30
N LYS A 220 12.74 8.43 5.95
CA LYS A 220 11.89 9.25 6.83
C LYS A 220 12.62 9.92 8.00
N ASP A 221 13.78 9.41 8.40
CA ASP A 221 14.60 9.94 9.49
C ASP A 221 16.09 9.66 9.25
N ALA A 222 16.94 10.16 10.16
CA ALA A 222 18.39 10.03 10.07
C ALA A 222 18.89 8.57 10.02
N SER A 223 18.26 7.66 10.76
CA SER A 223 18.63 6.25 10.85
C SER A 223 18.24 5.44 9.61
N HIS A 224 17.27 5.94 8.84
CA HIS A 224 16.76 5.31 7.63
C HIS A 224 17.17 6.04 6.34
N SER A 225 18.15 6.95 6.41
CA SER A 225 18.57 7.75 5.25
C SER A 225 18.87 6.89 4.02
N TYR A 226 18.31 7.25 2.87
CA TYR A 226 18.45 6.47 1.65
C TYR A 226 19.86 6.62 1.05
N GLN A 227 20.44 5.49 0.64
CA GLN A 227 21.82 5.38 0.12
C GLN A 227 21.87 4.63 -1.21
N GLY A 228 20.70 4.30 -1.78
CA GLY A 228 20.59 3.55 -3.03
C GLY A 228 20.50 4.44 -4.26
N THR A 229 20.38 3.80 -5.42
CA THR A 229 20.08 4.47 -6.69
C THR A 229 18.60 4.36 -7.01
N PHE A 230 17.94 5.51 -7.20
CA PHE A 230 16.57 5.60 -7.67
C PHE A 230 16.55 6.37 -8.99
N GLN A 231 16.10 5.73 -10.06
CA GLN A 231 16.16 6.33 -11.40
C GLN A 231 15.03 5.89 -12.33
N SER A 232 14.79 6.64 -13.41
CA SER A 232 14.00 6.10 -14.53
C SER A 232 14.78 5.07 -15.33
N ASP A 233 14.06 4.14 -15.95
CA ASP A 233 14.62 3.16 -16.87
C ASP A 233 15.46 3.82 -17.97
N THR A 234 16.68 3.30 -18.14
CA THR A 234 17.72 3.88 -19.00
C THR A 234 17.55 3.49 -20.46
N GLY A 235 16.77 2.45 -20.78
CA GLY A 235 16.63 1.91 -22.13
C GLY A 235 16.12 2.89 -23.20
N ASN A 236 15.40 3.95 -22.80
CA ASN A 236 14.79 4.91 -23.73
C ASN A 236 15.21 6.37 -23.52
N ALA A 237 16.20 6.63 -22.66
CA ALA A 237 16.52 7.99 -22.19
C ALA A 237 15.29 8.78 -21.63
N LYS A 238 14.19 8.09 -21.30
CA LYS A 238 12.97 8.69 -20.76
C LYS A 238 13.17 9.12 -19.31
N ILE A 239 12.51 10.21 -18.92
CA ILE A 239 12.35 10.62 -17.52
C ILE A 239 10.88 10.42 -17.18
N TYR A 240 10.59 9.46 -16.30
CA TYR A 240 9.26 9.23 -15.78
C TYR A 240 8.91 10.27 -14.71
N GLU A 241 7.61 10.57 -14.63
CA GLU A 241 7.08 11.54 -13.67
C GLU A 241 6.34 10.83 -12.54
N ILE A 242 6.56 11.30 -11.33
CA ILE A 242 5.74 11.01 -10.15
C ILE A 242 4.85 12.23 -9.93
N GLN A 243 3.55 12.02 -10.08
CA GLN A 243 2.53 13.05 -10.07
C GLN A 243 1.79 13.07 -8.73
N ASP A 244 1.28 14.24 -8.36
CA ASP A 244 0.36 14.42 -7.24
C ASP A 244 0.91 13.96 -5.87
N LEU A 245 2.23 13.98 -5.71
CA LEU A 245 2.89 13.72 -4.43
C LEU A 245 2.36 14.68 -3.35
N TYR A 246 1.87 14.16 -2.23
CA TYR A 246 1.38 14.96 -1.11
C TYR A 246 2.14 14.60 0.16
N VAL A 247 2.95 15.53 0.68
CA VAL A 247 3.74 15.37 1.90
C VAL A 247 3.37 16.48 2.86
N ASN A 248 3.00 16.11 4.08
CA ASN A 248 2.81 17.06 5.18
C ASN A 248 3.39 16.45 6.46
N THR A 249 4.60 16.86 6.80
CA THR A 249 5.34 16.34 7.97
C THR A 249 5.98 17.49 8.75
N THR A 250 6.50 17.22 9.94
CA THR A 250 7.26 18.18 10.75
C THR A 250 8.78 18.07 10.53
N GLY A 251 9.25 17.03 9.83
CA GLY A 251 10.66 16.75 9.57
C GLY A 251 11.10 17.09 8.14
N GLU A 252 12.01 16.26 7.60
CA GLU A 252 12.47 16.35 6.21
C GLU A 252 11.39 15.88 5.23
N ALA A 253 11.05 16.72 4.27
CA ALA A 253 9.92 16.50 3.37
C ALA A 253 10.35 16.49 1.89
N GLY A 254 9.77 15.57 1.13
CA GLY A 254 9.99 15.36 -0.29
C GLY A 254 9.55 13.95 -0.67
N LEU A 255 9.82 13.53 -1.92
CA LEU A 255 9.73 12.11 -2.26
C LEU A 255 10.67 11.29 -1.34
N PHE A 256 11.86 11.83 -1.12
CA PHE A 256 12.83 11.40 -0.13
C PHE A 256 12.88 12.40 1.04
N GLY A 257 12.96 11.90 2.26
CA GLY A 257 13.22 12.72 3.44
C GLY A 257 14.70 13.02 3.50
N ASN A 258 15.49 11.97 3.73
CA ASN A 258 16.94 12.02 3.83
C ASN A 258 17.59 11.15 2.76
N VAL A 259 18.51 11.73 1.99
CA VAL A 259 19.41 11.00 1.09
C VAL A 259 20.85 11.26 1.55
N ASP A 260 21.59 10.20 1.82
CA ASP A 260 22.96 10.26 2.38
C ASP A 260 23.98 9.63 1.44
N THR A 261 25.23 9.61 1.89
CA THR A 261 26.42 9.05 1.22
C THR A 261 26.12 7.76 0.46
N GLY A 262 26.39 7.76 -0.84
CA GLY A 262 26.08 6.66 -1.76
C GLY A 262 24.72 6.77 -2.47
N GLY A 263 23.81 7.60 -1.95
CA GLY A 263 22.50 7.84 -2.53
C GLY A 263 22.58 8.61 -3.85
N VAL A 264 21.89 8.09 -4.87
CA VAL A 264 21.83 8.69 -6.22
C VAL A 264 20.38 8.74 -6.67
N ILE A 265 19.82 9.93 -6.81
CA ILE A 265 18.50 10.15 -7.38
C ILE A 265 18.69 10.78 -8.75
N GLN A 266 18.34 10.07 -9.82
CA GLN A 266 18.58 10.60 -11.15
C GLN A 266 17.46 10.35 -12.15
N ARG A 267 17.28 11.27 -13.09
CA ARG A 267 16.36 11.09 -14.22
C ARG A 267 14.92 10.87 -13.76
N ILE A 268 14.44 11.63 -12.78
CA ILE A 268 13.03 11.59 -12.35
C ILE A 268 12.40 12.99 -12.38
N GLY A 269 11.10 13.02 -12.66
CA GLY A 269 10.30 14.24 -12.61
C GLY A 269 9.28 14.20 -11.48
N ILE A 270 9.11 15.31 -10.77
CA ILE A 270 7.98 15.53 -9.86
C ILE A 270 7.03 16.52 -10.53
N LYS A 271 5.72 16.23 -10.48
CA LYS A 271 4.70 17.09 -11.09
C LYS A 271 3.47 17.27 -10.17
N GLY A 272 3.06 18.52 -9.93
CA GLY A 272 1.86 18.84 -9.16
C GLY A 272 1.94 18.38 -7.70
N ALA A 273 3.13 18.45 -7.11
CA ALA A 273 3.37 18.04 -5.73
C ALA A 273 2.95 19.12 -4.73
N SER A 274 2.53 18.73 -3.54
CA SER A 274 2.34 19.62 -2.39
C SER A 274 3.18 19.08 -1.25
N VAL A 275 4.28 19.77 -0.95
CA VAL A 275 5.29 19.33 0.03
C VAL A 275 5.38 20.38 1.14
N ALA A 276 5.12 19.96 2.37
CA ALA A 276 5.25 20.76 3.58
C ALA A 276 6.06 20.01 4.64
N GLY A 277 7.00 20.73 5.26
CA GLY A 277 8.01 20.16 6.15
C GLY A 277 8.81 21.23 6.88
N LYS A 278 9.74 20.80 7.73
CA LYS A 278 10.76 21.70 8.29
C LYS A 278 11.85 22.01 7.25
N THR A 279 12.36 20.95 6.63
CA THR A 279 13.35 21.01 5.56
C THR A 279 12.76 20.32 4.35
N SER A 280 12.35 21.09 3.34
CA SER A 280 11.47 20.61 2.29
C SER A 280 12.10 20.78 0.91
N GLY A 281 12.16 19.71 0.14
CA GLY A 281 12.48 19.75 -1.28
C GLY A 281 11.42 19.03 -2.09
N GLY A 282 11.21 19.46 -3.34
CA GLY A 282 10.32 18.72 -4.25
C GLY A 282 10.72 17.25 -4.41
N ILE A 283 12.03 16.97 -4.39
CA ILE A 283 12.59 15.62 -4.51
C ILE A 283 13.12 15.13 -3.17
N ALA A 284 13.96 15.90 -2.48
CA ALA A 284 14.58 15.49 -1.22
C ALA A 284 14.48 16.58 -0.15
N GLY A 285 14.11 16.23 1.08
CA GLY A 285 14.21 17.17 2.20
C GLY A 285 15.66 17.56 2.46
N MET A 286 16.49 16.56 2.77
CA MET A 286 17.92 16.74 3.07
C MET A 286 18.79 15.86 2.17
N LEU A 287 19.79 16.48 1.55
CA LEU A 287 20.81 15.82 0.73
C LEU A 287 22.17 15.95 1.45
N LYS A 288 22.79 14.84 1.84
CA LYS A 288 23.95 14.81 2.74
C LYS A 288 25.16 14.08 2.15
N GLY A 289 26.32 14.31 2.75
CA GLY A 289 27.52 13.50 2.51
C GLY A 289 28.00 13.61 1.06
N THR A 290 28.06 12.49 0.34
CA THR A 290 28.38 12.47 -1.10
C THR A 290 27.16 12.17 -1.99
N ALA A 291 25.95 12.31 -1.45
CA ALA A 291 24.72 12.06 -2.20
C ALA A 291 24.57 12.96 -3.42
N GLU A 292 23.83 12.48 -4.42
CA GLU A 292 23.66 13.18 -5.68
C GLU A 292 22.21 13.18 -6.17
N ILE A 293 21.75 14.35 -6.61
CA ILE A 293 20.53 14.49 -7.42
C ILE A 293 20.93 15.00 -8.81
N SER A 294 20.57 14.26 -9.86
CA SER A 294 20.96 14.63 -11.23
C SER A 294 19.91 14.41 -12.30
N GLN A 295 19.84 15.30 -13.30
CA GLN A 295 18.89 15.18 -14.41
C GLN A 295 17.42 15.07 -13.96
N CYS A 296 17.09 15.76 -12.87
CA CYS A 296 15.78 15.70 -12.24
C CYS A 296 15.05 17.04 -12.31
N TYR A 297 13.73 17.02 -12.10
CA TYR A 297 12.96 18.25 -12.06
C TYR A 297 11.76 18.19 -11.14
N ASN A 298 11.29 19.38 -10.75
CA ASN A 298 10.01 19.58 -10.08
C ASN A 298 9.22 20.66 -10.82
N ARG A 299 7.98 20.35 -11.24
CA ARG A 299 7.18 21.25 -12.10
C ARG A 299 5.67 21.17 -11.91
N GLY A 300 4.95 21.98 -12.67
CA GLY A 300 3.53 21.76 -12.95
C GLY A 300 2.63 22.09 -11.77
N ALA A 301 2.71 23.32 -11.29
CA ALA A 301 1.98 23.84 -10.14
C ALA A 301 2.30 23.12 -8.82
N SER A 302 3.56 22.66 -8.65
CA SER A 302 3.98 22.15 -7.35
C SER A 302 4.09 23.29 -6.33
N SER A 303 3.86 22.98 -5.06
CA SER A 303 4.14 23.83 -3.91
C SER A 303 5.12 23.14 -2.97
N VAL A 304 6.20 23.82 -2.61
CA VAL A 304 7.19 23.35 -1.63
C VAL A 304 7.30 24.39 -0.52
N SER A 305 7.00 24.00 0.71
CA SER A 305 7.02 24.88 1.88
C SER A 305 7.89 24.30 2.99
N GLY A 306 8.81 25.12 3.49
CA GLY A 306 9.77 24.73 4.52
C GLY A 306 9.81 25.75 5.64
N THR A 307 9.68 25.32 6.89
CA THR A 307 9.79 26.24 8.04
C THR A 307 11.24 26.64 8.33
N SER A 308 12.23 25.88 7.88
CA SER A 308 13.67 26.20 7.97
C SER A 308 14.30 26.35 6.59
N TYR A 309 14.14 25.35 5.72
CA TYR A 309 14.70 25.38 4.37
C TYR A 309 13.67 24.87 3.37
N ALA A 310 13.50 25.58 2.26
CA ALA A 310 12.62 25.20 1.16
C ALA A 310 13.39 25.26 -0.16
N GLY A 311 13.46 24.16 -0.88
CA GLY A 311 14.10 24.09 -2.19
C GLY A 311 13.21 23.49 -3.26
N GLY A 312 13.27 23.98 -4.48
CA GLY A 312 12.51 23.37 -5.58
C GLY A 312 12.90 21.91 -5.84
N ILE A 313 14.18 21.56 -5.62
CA ILE A 313 14.73 20.20 -5.75
C ILE A 313 15.05 19.61 -4.37
N ALA A 314 15.93 20.26 -3.60
CA ALA A 314 16.36 19.79 -2.28
C ALA A 314 16.19 20.86 -1.21
N GLY A 315 15.65 20.54 -0.04
CA GLY A 315 15.51 21.53 1.04
C GLY A 315 16.86 22.05 1.53
N GLN A 316 17.70 21.17 2.06
CA GLN A 316 19.05 21.50 2.50
C GLN A 316 20.07 20.53 1.89
N VAL A 317 21.21 21.07 1.45
CA VAL A 317 22.35 20.30 0.95
C VAL A 317 23.50 20.47 1.92
N THR A 318 24.13 19.38 2.35
CA THR A 318 25.28 19.42 3.28
C THR A 318 26.40 18.49 2.84
N GLY A 319 27.63 18.75 3.32
CA GLY A 319 28.81 17.99 2.92
C GLY A 319 29.21 18.26 1.47
N SER A 320 29.63 17.21 0.76
CA SER A 320 30.06 17.26 -0.64
C SER A 320 28.95 16.83 -1.62
N ALA A 321 27.69 16.91 -1.18
CA ALA A 321 26.55 16.49 -1.95
C ALA A 321 26.33 17.40 -3.17
N LYS A 322 25.78 16.83 -4.25
CA LYS A 322 25.70 17.49 -5.56
C LYS A 322 24.29 17.53 -6.11
N ILE A 323 23.93 18.66 -6.71
CA ILE A 323 22.75 18.80 -7.56
C ILE A 323 23.24 19.24 -8.94
N ARG A 324 23.00 18.45 -9.98
CA ARG A 324 23.45 18.74 -11.36
C ARG A 324 22.34 18.53 -12.38
N ASP A 325 22.33 19.34 -13.44
CA ASP A 325 21.42 19.17 -14.57
C ASP A 325 19.93 19.14 -14.16
N CYS A 326 19.56 19.87 -13.11
CA CYS A 326 18.20 19.89 -12.56
C CYS A 326 17.51 21.23 -12.82
N TYR A 327 16.18 21.22 -12.89
CA TYR A 327 15.39 22.44 -13.00
C TYR A 327 14.11 22.42 -12.16
N HIS A 328 13.67 23.61 -11.77
CA HIS A 328 12.39 23.86 -11.13
C HIS A 328 11.61 24.87 -11.98
N LEU A 329 10.36 24.56 -12.30
CA LEU A 329 9.57 25.34 -13.26
C LEU A 329 8.08 25.37 -12.88
N ASP A 330 7.40 26.49 -13.15
CA ASP A 330 5.95 26.64 -12.97
C ASP A 330 5.44 26.16 -11.60
N SER A 331 6.18 26.46 -10.53
CA SER A 331 5.96 25.94 -9.18
C SER A 331 6.39 26.98 -8.14
N VAL A 332 5.91 26.84 -6.91
CA VAL A 332 6.15 27.80 -5.81
C VAL A 332 7.02 27.18 -4.73
N VAL A 333 8.06 27.90 -4.31
CA VAL A 333 8.90 27.54 -3.16
C VAL A 333 8.79 28.64 -2.10
N SER A 334 8.41 28.27 -0.88
CA SER A 334 8.10 29.20 0.21
C SER A 334 8.83 28.84 1.49
N GLY A 335 9.62 29.79 2.02
CA GLY A 335 10.08 29.76 3.40
C GLY A 335 8.99 30.34 4.30
N THR A 336 8.56 29.59 5.33
CA THR A 336 7.42 30.00 6.18
C THR A 336 7.79 30.27 7.63
N GLY A 337 8.99 29.89 8.06
CA GLY A 337 9.50 30.22 9.39
C GLY A 337 10.19 31.57 9.46
N THR A 338 10.44 32.05 10.68
CA THR A 338 11.04 33.36 10.97
C THR A 338 12.46 33.53 10.41
N THR A 339 13.21 32.44 10.31
CA THR A 339 14.58 32.39 9.75
C THR A 339 14.65 31.33 8.66
N SER A 340 13.69 31.38 7.72
CA SER A 340 13.61 30.41 6.64
C SER A 340 14.36 30.85 5.40
N TYR A 341 14.91 29.88 4.67
CA TYR A 341 15.62 30.10 3.41
C TYR A 341 14.90 29.37 2.28
N ALA A 342 14.61 30.09 1.19
CA ALA A 342 13.92 29.55 0.03
C ALA A 342 14.77 29.74 -1.22
N GLY A 343 14.94 28.67 -2.01
CA GLY A 343 15.67 28.73 -3.27
C GLY A 343 15.06 27.83 -4.34
N GLY A 344 15.16 28.24 -5.60
CA GLY A 344 14.57 27.50 -6.72
C GLY A 344 15.15 26.08 -6.91
N ILE A 345 16.39 25.85 -6.48
CA ILE A 345 17.03 24.52 -6.52
C ILE A 345 17.23 23.98 -5.10
N ALA A 346 18.03 24.69 -4.29
CA ALA A 346 18.29 24.35 -2.90
C ALA A 346 17.85 25.49 -1.97
N GLY A 347 17.27 25.17 -0.81
CA GLY A 347 16.92 26.17 0.20
C GLY A 347 18.13 26.67 0.98
N GLY A 348 19.07 25.78 1.33
CA GLY A 348 20.32 26.16 2.01
C GLY A 348 21.47 25.21 1.71
N ILE A 349 22.67 25.77 1.54
CA ILE A 349 23.95 25.08 1.45
C ILE A 349 24.89 25.78 2.43
N PRO A 350 25.22 25.17 3.59
CA PRO A 350 26.04 25.79 4.63
C PRO A 350 27.53 25.81 4.28
#